data_AF-A0A8R7QAB6-F1
#
_entry.id   AF-A0A8R7QAB6-F1
#
_cell.length_a   1.000
_cell.length_b   1.000
_cell.length_c   1.000
_cell.angle_alpha   90.00
_cell.angle_beta   90.00
_cell.angle_gamma   90.00
#
_symmetry.space_group_name_H-M   'P 1'
#
loop_
_entity.id
_entity.type
_entity.pdbx_description
1 polymer ?
#
loop_
_entity_poly.entity_id
_entity_poly.type
_entity_poly.pdbx_seq_one_letter_code
_entity_poly.pdbx_strand_id
1 'polypeptide(L)'
;MARGPIYIWNEWATQILVLLSFALQIFLFVFARTRRCGSSPLLRFLLWLVYLMADSTAIYTLGHLSINGILHEHELVVFWAPFLIVHLGSQDTITAYALEDNQLWPRHLLNLGVQAFGVAYILYKHIGHISTSLGLATCLMFVIGLIKYGERIWALKCATMDDIRSSIKKCGLLPTYYGDLPPPSGASAEERDEEELLLFAQAMLPLCKGGIINFPVVLISHPHNSPSNLSWCWNWNWKATFKVVEMELSLMYDILYTKAAIIHSWY
;
A
#
# COMPACT_ATOMS: atom_id res chain seq x y z
N MET A 1 -39.80 -23.21 -16.91
CA MET A 1 -38.46 -23.74 -17.29
C MET A 1 -37.42 -22.92 -16.53
N ALA A 2 -36.80 -23.50 -15.51
CA ALA A 2 -35.75 -22.83 -14.76
C ALA A 2 -34.51 -22.74 -15.66
N ARG A 3 -34.12 -21.52 -16.07
CA ARG A 3 -32.85 -21.28 -16.75
C ARG A 3 -31.74 -21.78 -15.82
N GLY A 4 -30.98 -22.78 -16.27
CA GLY A 4 -29.96 -23.42 -15.44
C GLY A 4 -28.85 -22.45 -15.04
N PRO A 5 -28.10 -22.74 -13.95
CA PRO A 5 -27.00 -21.88 -13.47
C PRO A 5 -25.93 -21.62 -14.53
N ILE A 6 -25.72 -22.57 -15.44
CA ILE A 6 -24.77 -22.46 -16.56
C ILE A 6 -25.20 -21.39 -17.57
N TYR A 7 -26.50 -21.23 -17.82
CA TYR A 7 -27.02 -20.21 -18.73
C TYR A 7 -26.83 -18.80 -18.15
N ILE A 8 -27.13 -18.63 -16.85
CA ILE A 8 -26.94 -17.36 -16.14
C ILE A 8 -25.46 -16.99 -16.11
N TRP A 9 -24.57 -17.97 -15.85
CA TRP A 9 -23.13 -17.74 -15.91
C TRP A 9 -22.68 -17.29 -17.30
N ASN A 10 -23.14 -17.95 -18.37
CA ASN A 10 -22.69 -17.62 -19.72
C ASN A 10 -23.10 -16.21 -20.17
N GLU A 11 -24.25 -15.73 -19.69
CA GLU A 11 -24.84 -14.45 -20.09
C GLU A 11 -24.37 -13.28 -19.19
N TRP A 12 -24.14 -13.53 -17.89
CA TRP A 12 -23.84 -12.50 -16.88
C TRP A 12 -22.45 -12.63 -16.25
N ALA A 13 -21.60 -13.58 -16.69
CA ALA A 13 -20.30 -13.85 -16.07
C ALA A 13 -19.47 -12.59 -15.86
N THR A 14 -19.35 -11.74 -16.89
CA THR A 14 -18.53 -10.52 -16.82
C THR A 14 -19.04 -9.55 -15.76
N GLN A 15 -20.35 -9.33 -15.69
CA GLN A 15 -20.96 -8.43 -14.71
C GLN A 15 -20.85 -8.97 -13.28
N ILE A 16 -21.11 -10.27 -13.10
CA ILE A 16 -20.98 -10.95 -11.80
C ILE A 16 -19.53 -10.86 -11.31
N LEU A 17 -18.56 -11.11 -12.20
CA LEU A 17 -17.14 -11.08 -11.87
C LEU A 17 -16.64 -9.68 -11.51
N VAL A 18 -17.12 -8.64 -12.20
CA VAL A 18 -16.81 -7.24 -11.88
C VAL A 18 -17.42 -6.84 -10.52
N LEU A 19 -18.69 -7.18 -10.28
CA LEU A 19 -19.34 -6.91 -9.00
C LEU A 19 -18.66 -7.66 -7.85
N LEU A 20 -18.24 -8.90 -8.08
CA LEU A 20 -17.49 -9.69 -7.11
C LEU A 20 -16.15 -9.03 -6.80
N SER A 21 -15.40 -8.61 -7.82
CA SER A 21 -14.15 -7.85 -7.65
C SER A 21 -14.36 -6.60 -6.80
N PHE A 22 -15.44 -5.84 -7.07
CA PHE A 22 -15.81 -4.66 -6.31
C PHE A 22 -16.16 -4.96 -4.85
N ALA A 23 -16.97 -5.99 -4.61
CA ALA A 23 -17.36 -6.42 -3.27
C ALA A 23 -16.16 -6.88 -2.43
N LEU A 24 -15.24 -7.65 -3.02
CA LEU A 24 -14.01 -8.09 -2.36
C LEU A 24 -13.15 -6.89 -1.91
N GLN A 25 -13.10 -5.82 -2.71
CA GLN A 25 -12.34 -4.63 -2.32
C GLN A 25 -13.02 -3.79 -1.26
N ILE A 26 -14.35 -3.61 -1.30
CA ILE A 26 -15.07 -2.96 -0.20
C ILE A 26 -14.83 -3.72 1.10
N PHE A 27 -14.88 -5.06 1.05
CA PHE A 27 -14.60 -5.89 2.21
C PHE A 27 -13.19 -5.63 2.75
N LEU A 28 -12.16 -5.65 1.88
CA LEU A 28 -10.79 -5.35 2.32
C LEU A 28 -10.67 -3.93 2.89
N PHE A 29 -11.30 -2.94 2.28
CA PHE A 29 -11.26 -1.56 2.76
C PHE A 29 -11.86 -1.43 4.16
N VAL A 30 -13.03 -2.00 4.41
CA VAL A 30 -13.72 -1.95 5.71
C VAL A 30 -12.95 -2.70 6.79
N PHE A 31 -12.45 -3.90 6.47
CA PHE A 31 -11.82 -4.78 7.45
C PHE A 31 -10.29 -4.62 7.56
N ALA A 32 -9.66 -3.79 6.72
CA ALA A 32 -8.22 -3.51 6.79
C ALA A 32 -7.81 -2.91 8.14
N ARG A 33 -8.63 -1.99 8.69
CA ARG A 33 -8.37 -1.37 10.00
C ARG A 33 -8.41 -2.38 11.15
N THR A 34 -9.24 -3.42 11.01
CA THR A 34 -9.41 -4.48 12.00
C THR A 34 -8.14 -5.33 12.19
N ARG A 35 -7.18 -5.30 11.23
CA ARG A 35 -5.87 -5.96 11.38
C ARG A 35 -5.05 -5.35 12.53
N ARG A 36 -5.13 -4.02 12.70
CA ARG A 36 -4.30 -3.25 13.65
C ARG A 36 -4.75 -3.43 15.10
N CYS A 37 -6.02 -3.76 15.33
CA CYS A 37 -6.61 -3.86 16.68
C CYS A 37 -6.76 -5.29 17.21
N GLY A 38 -6.09 -6.29 16.60
CA GLY A 38 -6.04 -7.65 17.15
C GLY A 38 -7.31 -8.48 16.97
N SER A 39 -7.70 -8.75 15.71
CA SER A 39 -8.88 -9.58 15.40
C SER A 39 -8.68 -11.10 15.56
N SER A 40 -9.81 -11.81 15.65
CA SER A 40 -9.94 -13.27 15.66
C SER A 40 -9.19 -13.95 14.50
N PRO A 41 -8.65 -15.18 14.70
CA PRO A 41 -7.88 -15.88 13.68
C PRO A 41 -8.69 -16.16 12.40
N LEU A 42 -9.99 -16.37 12.53
CA LEU A 42 -10.90 -16.60 11.39
C LEU A 42 -11.02 -15.35 10.51
N LEU A 43 -11.13 -14.16 11.10
CA LEU A 43 -11.20 -12.92 10.33
C LEU A 43 -9.88 -12.64 9.60
N ARG A 44 -8.74 -12.96 10.23
CA ARG A 44 -7.42 -12.88 9.56
C ARG A 44 -7.32 -13.84 8.38
N PHE A 45 -7.77 -15.08 8.54
CA PHE A 45 -7.81 -16.06 7.46
C PHE A 45 -8.74 -15.62 6.32
N LEU A 46 -9.92 -15.10 6.63
CA LEU A 46 -10.84 -14.54 5.63
C LEU A 46 -10.22 -13.34 4.91
N LEU A 47 -9.60 -12.40 5.62
CA LEU A 47 -8.89 -11.27 5.03
C LEU A 47 -7.78 -11.73 4.09
N TRP A 48 -6.99 -12.71 4.50
CA TRP A 48 -5.94 -13.31 3.67
C TRP A 48 -6.51 -13.93 2.39
N LEU A 49 -7.59 -14.70 2.50
CA LEU A 49 -8.25 -15.34 1.36
C LEU A 49 -8.84 -14.29 0.41
N VAL A 50 -9.51 -13.28 0.93
CA VAL A 50 -10.07 -12.17 0.13
C VAL A 50 -8.95 -11.37 -0.55
N TYR A 51 -7.84 -11.12 0.14
CA TYR A 51 -6.66 -10.47 -0.44
C TYR A 51 -6.12 -11.25 -1.64
N LEU A 52 -5.93 -12.57 -1.49
CA LEU A 52 -5.46 -13.44 -2.57
C LEU A 52 -6.44 -13.52 -3.75
N MET A 53 -7.74 -13.52 -3.44
CA MET A 53 -8.81 -13.57 -4.45
C MET A 53 -9.04 -12.24 -5.16
N ALA A 54 -8.81 -11.09 -4.53
CA ALA A 54 -9.07 -9.79 -5.12
C ALA A 54 -8.21 -9.54 -6.37
N ASP A 55 -6.90 -9.73 -6.26
CA ASP A 55 -5.97 -9.55 -7.38
C ASP A 55 -6.20 -10.61 -8.48
N SER A 56 -6.46 -11.87 -8.10
CA SER A 56 -6.72 -12.97 -9.03
C SER A 56 -8.04 -12.79 -9.80
N THR A 57 -9.11 -12.41 -9.11
CA THR A 57 -10.43 -12.19 -9.72
C THR A 57 -10.34 -11.06 -10.74
N ALA A 58 -9.73 -9.93 -10.39
CA ALA A 58 -9.58 -8.81 -11.32
C ALA A 58 -8.74 -9.17 -12.56
N ILE A 59 -7.62 -9.89 -12.40
CA ILE A 59 -6.84 -10.40 -13.55
C ILE A 59 -7.68 -11.33 -14.44
N TYR A 60 -8.40 -12.27 -13.83
CA TYR A 60 -9.25 -13.22 -14.54
C TYR A 60 -10.37 -12.51 -15.31
N THR A 61 -11.04 -11.54 -14.66
CA THR A 61 -12.08 -10.72 -15.30
C THR A 61 -11.52 -10.00 -16.53
N LEU A 62 -10.32 -9.42 -16.42
CA LEU A 62 -9.70 -8.67 -17.49
C LEU A 62 -9.28 -9.58 -18.65
N GLY A 63 -8.71 -10.75 -18.35
CA GLY A 63 -8.37 -11.74 -19.35
C GLY A 63 -9.60 -12.25 -20.09
N HIS A 64 -10.69 -12.53 -19.36
CA HIS A 64 -11.95 -12.92 -19.96
C HIS A 64 -12.55 -11.81 -20.83
N LEU A 65 -12.50 -10.54 -20.39
CA LEU A 65 -12.93 -9.39 -21.19
C LEU A 65 -12.06 -9.19 -22.43
N SER A 66 -10.75 -9.43 -22.35
CA SER A 66 -9.86 -9.32 -23.50
C SER A 66 -10.12 -10.38 -24.59
N ILE A 67 -10.55 -11.59 -24.19
CA ILE A 67 -10.80 -12.70 -25.11
C ILE A 67 -12.25 -12.67 -25.63
N ASN A 68 -13.22 -12.50 -24.72
CA ASN A 68 -14.65 -12.63 -25.01
C ASN A 68 -15.37 -11.30 -25.24
N GLY A 69 -14.77 -10.16 -24.87
CA GLY A 69 -15.29 -8.81 -25.12
C GLY A 69 -15.35 -8.42 -26.60
N ILE A 70 -14.98 -9.33 -27.49
CA ILE A 70 -15.15 -9.20 -28.94
C ILE A 70 -16.62 -9.53 -29.35
N LEU A 71 -17.40 -10.23 -28.51
CA LEU A 71 -18.67 -10.84 -28.92
C LEU A 71 -19.95 -10.21 -28.34
N HIS A 72 -19.93 -9.54 -27.17
CA HIS A 72 -21.13 -9.01 -26.52
C HIS A 72 -20.89 -7.62 -25.89
N GLU A 73 -21.77 -6.66 -26.22
CA GLU A 73 -21.89 -5.28 -25.70
C GLU A 73 -20.62 -4.41 -25.71
N HIS A 74 -20.38 -3.76 -26.85
CA HIS A 74 -19.15 -3.05 -27.20
C HIS A 74 -18.81 -1.79 -26.40
N GLU A 75 -19.75 -1.16 -25.69
CA GLU A 75 -19.49 0.13 -25.02
C GLU A 75 -19.09 -0.02 -23.55
N LEU A 76 -19.77 -0.90 -22.80
CA LEU A 76 -19.53 -1.06 -21.36
C LEU A 76 -18.18 -1.73 -21.08
N VAL A 77 -17.82 -2.75 -21.87
CA VAL A 77 -16.56 -3.52 -21.70
C VAL A 77 -15.33 -2.62 -21.78
N VAL A 78 -15.36 -1.62 -22.67
CA VAL A 78 -14.26 -0.68 -22.87
C VAL A 78 -14.06 0.20 -21.64
N PHE A 79 -15.13 0.54 -20.93
CA PHE A 79 -15.07 1.27 -19.66
C PHE A 79 -14.63 0.37 -18.48
N TRP A 80 -15.16 -0.87 -18.41
CA TRP A 80 -14.86 -1.80 -17.32
C TRP A 80 -13.38 -2.22 -17.26
N ALA A 81 -12.70 -2.30 -18.40
CA ALA A 81 -11.31 -2.76 -18.48
C ALA A 81 -10.31 -1.84 -17.72
N PRO A 82 -10.24 -0.52 -17.98
CA PRO A 82 -9.44 0.39 -17.17
C PRO A 82 -10.03 0.60 -15.76
N PHE A 83 -11.34 0.47 -15.56
CA PHE A 83 -11.92 0.46 -14.22
C PHE A 83 -11.32 -0.64 -13.34
N LEU A 84 -11.13 -1.84 -13.87
CA LEU A 84 -10.49 -2.95 -13.15
C LEU A 84 -9.03 -2.65 -12.81
N ILE A 85 -8.28 -1.97 -13.69
CA ILE A 85 -6.90 -1.53 -13.38
C ILE A 85 -6.89 -0.52 -12.23
N VAL A 86 -7.78 0.49 -12.26
CA VAL A 86 -7.92 1.47 -11.18
C VAL A 86 -8.22 0.75 -9.86
N HIS A 87 -9.15 -0.19 -9.89
CA HIS A 87 -9.55 -1.01 -8.77
C HIS A 87 -8.36 -1.78 -8.18
N LEU A 88 -7.62 -2.52 -9.02
CA LEU A 88 -6.38 -3.22 -8.63
C LEU A 88 -5.33 -2.30 -8.00
N GLY A 89 -5.27 -1.04 -8.43
CA GLY A 89 -4.39 -0.01 -7.89
C GLY A 89 -4.91 0.67 -6.61
N SER A 90 -6.20 0.56 -6.27
CA SER A 90 -6.87 1.37 -5.22
C SER A 90 -6.90 0.73 -3.83
N GLN A 91 -6.28 -0.44 -3.63
CA GLN A 91 -6.09 -1.01 -2.29
C GLN A 91 -4.98 -0.25 -1.55
N ASP A 92 -5.32 0.95 -1.08
CA ASP A 92 -4.36 1.87 -0.45
C ASP A 92 -4.08 1.49 1.02
N THR A 93 -4.95 0.67 1.63
CA THR A 93 -4.90 0.30 3.06
C THR A 93 -4.06 -0.94 3.37
N ILE A 94 -3.80 -1.83 2.41
CA ILE A 94 -2.96 -3.03 2.57
C ILE A 94 -2.15 -3.20 1.29
N THR A 95 -0.91 -2.71 1.29
CA THR A 95 -0.01 -2.90 0.14
C THR A 95 0.59 -4.30 0.13
N ALA A 96 0.86 -4.88 1.31
CA ALA A 96 1.39 -6.22 1.49
C ALA A 96 0.76 -6.93 2.70
N TYR A 97 0.62 -8.26 2.61
CA TYR A 97 0.09 -9.08 3.71
C TYR A 97 1.22 -9.57 4.62
N ALA A 98 2.34 -10.02 4.03
CA ALA A 98 3.57 -10.38 4.72
C ALA A 98 4.75 -9.50 4.24
N LEU A 99 5.82 -9.42 5.04
CA LEU A 99 6.98 -8.60 4.67
C LEU A 99 7.70 -9.17 3.43
N GLU A 100 7.65 -10.48 3.25
CA GLU A 100 8.19 -11.21 2.10
C GLU A 100 7.46 -10.84 0.80
N ASP A 101 6.18 -10.45 0.87
CA ASP A 101 5.43 -10.00 -0.31
C ASP A 101 5.99 -8.70 -0.89
N ASN A 102 6.62 -7.85 -0.06
CA ASN A 102 7.29 -6.63 -0.54
C ASN A 102 8.42 -6.94 -1.53
N GLN A 103 9.12 -8.05 -1.36
CA GLN A 103 10.21 -8.47 -2.26
C GLN A 103 9.69 -8.91 -3.64
N LEU A 104 8.40 -9.27 -3.73
CA LEU A 104 7.76 -9.71 -4.97
C LEU A 104 7.25 -8.55 -5.83
N TRP A 105 7.60 -7.30 -5.50
CA TRP A 105 7.26 -6.11 -6.29
C TRP A 105 7.56 -6.22 -7.81
N PRO A 106 8.62 -6.92 -8.29
CA PRO A 106 8.85 -7.07 -9.73
C PRO A 106 7.76 -7.90 -10.42
N ARG A 107 7.12 -8.83 -9.70
CA ARG A 107 5.98 -9.61 -10.22
C ARG A 107 4.75 -8.73 -10.39
N HIS A 108 4.50 -7.85 -9.43
CA HIS A 108 3.42 -6.86 -9.54
C HIS A 108 3.66 -5.87 -10.67
N LEU A 109 4.92 -5.47 -10.91
CA LEU A 109 5.28 -4.65 -12.07
C LEU A 109 5.05 -5.38 -13.40
N LEU A 110 5.46 -6.65 -13.50
CA LEU A 110 5.21 -7.45 -14.69
C LEU A 110 3.70 -7.59 -14.96
N ASN A 111 2.92 -7.89 -13.92
CA ASN A 111 1.46 -8.00 -14.01
C ASN A 111 0.83 -6.69 -14.48
N LEU A 112 1.26 -5.54 -13.95
CA LEU A 112 0.82 -4.24 -14.43
C LEU A 112 1.13 -4.06 -15.92
N GLY A 113 2.35 -4.41 -16.36
CA GLY A 113 2.73 -4.29 -17.77
C GLY A 113 1.84 -5.11 -18.70
N VAL A 114 1.56 -6.37 -18.34
CA VAL A 114 0.68 -7.25 -19.11
C VAL A 114 -0.77 -6.73 -19.14
N GLN A 115 -1.29 -6.27 -17.99
CA GLN A 115 -2.63 -5.70 -17.90
C GLN A 115 -2.76 -4.39 -18.68
N ALA A 116 -1.78 -3.50 -18.55
CA ALA A 116 -1.73 -2.23 -19.26
C ALA A 116 -1.73 -2.45 -20.77
N PHE A 117 -0.96 -3.42 -21.24
CA PHE A 117 -0.95 -3.81 -22.65
C PHE A 117 -2.30 -4.38 -23.10
N GLY A 118 -2.92 -5.25 -22.30
CA GLY A 118 -4.25 -5.80 -22.59
C GLY A 118 -5.32 -4.72 -22.72
N VAL A 119 -5.34 -3.74 -21.80
CA VAL A 119 -6.29 -2.61 -21.85
C VAL A 119 -5.98 -1.66 -23.00
N ALA A 120 -4.71 -1.33 -23.24
CA ALA A 120 -4.32 -0.50 -24.37
C ALA A 120 -4.73 -1.13 -25.71
N TYR A 121 -4.62 -2.46 -25.84
CA TYR A 121 -5.09 -3.19 -27.02
C TYR A 121 -6.61 -3.09 -27.20
N ILE A 122 -7.39 -3.27 -26.13
CA ILE A 122 -8.86 -3.13 -26.17
C ILE A 122 -9.24 -1.70 -26.60
N LEU A 123 -8.57 -0.68 -26.04
CA LEU A 123 -8.81 0.73 -26.37
C LEU A 123 -8.45 1.04 -27.82
N TYR A 124 -7.29 0.60 -28.28
CA TYR A 124 -6.86 0.79 -29.67
C TYR A 124 -7.88 0.19 -30.66
N LYS A 125 -8.40 -1.00 -30.37
CA LYS A 125 -9.38 -1.67 -31.24
C LYS A 125 -10.74 -0.98 -31.27
N HIS A 126 -11.17 -0.37 -30.16
CA HIS A 126 -12.51 0.24 -30.04
C HIS A 126 -12.53 1.76 -30.24
N ILE A 127 -11.37 2.40 -30.46
CA ILE A 127 -11.24 3.86 -30.60
C ILE A 127 -12.08 4.44 -31.75
N GLY A 128 -12.33 3.66 -32.81
CA GLY A 128 -13.10 4.09 -33.98
C GLY A 128 -14.61 3.90 -33.87
N HIS A 129 -15.11 3.16 -32.87
CA HIS A 129 -16.53 2.82 -32.71
C HIS A 129 -17.18 3.50 -31.50
N ILE A 130 -16.40 4.18 -30.67
CA ILE A 130 -16.85 4.80 -29.42
C ILE A 130 -17.04 6.31 -29.58
N SER A 131 -18.05 6.85 -28.88
CA SER A 131 -18.25 8.29 -28.76
C SER A 131 -17.01 8.97 -28.15
N THR A 132 -16.64 10.13 -28.68
CA THR A 132 -15.41 10.85 -28.29
C THR A 132 -15.35 11.15 -26.79
N SER A 133 -16.50 11.39 -26.14
CA SER A 133 -16.60 11.63 -24.69
C SER A 133 -16.31 10.38 -23.85
N LEU A 134 -16.86 9.22 -24.23
CA LEU A 134 -16.64 7.96 -23.51
C LEU A 134 -15.22 7.44 -23.71
N GLY A 135 -14.65 7.62 -24.91
CA GLY A 135 -13.25 7.32 -25.17
C GLY A 135 -12.30 8.15 -24.33
N LEU A 136 -12.57 9.45 -24.17
CA LEU A 136 -11.77 10.35 -23.33
C LEU A 136 -11.87 9.95 -21.85
N ALA A 137 -13.08 9.71 -21.34
CA ALA A 137 -13.28 9.27 -19.95
C ALA A 137 -12.52 7.96 -19.66
N THR A 138 -12.58 7.02 -20.60
CA THR A 138 -11.89 5.73 -20.49
C THR A 138 -10.37 5.89 -20.53
N CYS A 139 -9.85 6.78 -21.37
CA CYS A 139 -8.43 7.11 -21.42
C CYS A 139 -7.94 7.75 -20.11
N LEU A 140 -8.69 8.72 -19.57
CA LEU A 140 -8.38 9.32 -18.27
C LEU A 140 -8.37 8.26 -17.16
N MET A 141 -9.37 7.37 -17.17
CA MET A 141 -9.46 6.28 -16.21
C MET A 141 -8.26 5.33 -16.31
N PHE A 142 -7.82 5.03 -17.53
CA PHE A 142 -6.63 4.22 -17.76
C PHE A 142 -5.37 4.88 -17.19
N VAL A 143 -5.17 6.17 -17.44
CA VAL A 143 -4.02 6.93 -16.91
C VAL A 143 -4.05 6.97 -15.38
N ILE A 144 -5.22 7.26 -14.78
CA ILE A 144 -5.39 7.25 -13.32
C ILE A 144 -5.10 5.85 -12.75
N GLY A 145 -5.52 4.80 -13.43
CA GLY A 145 -5.26 3.42 -13.02
C GLY A 145 -3.78 3.07 -13.03
N LEU A 146 -3.05 3.47 -14.07
CA LEU A 146 -1.60 3.29 -14.15
C LEU A 146 -0.87 4.04 -13.04
N ILE A 147 -1.28 5.27 -12.73
CA ILE A 147 -0.70 6.08 -11.65
C ILE A 147 -0.95 5.37 -10.31
N LYS A 148 -2.21 5.05 -9.97
CA LYS A 148 -2.56 4.40 -8.70
C LYS A 148 -1.88 3.05 -8.49
N TYR A 149 -1.79 2.24 -9.54
CA TYR A 149 -1.09 0.96 -9.49
C TYR A 149 0.43 1.17 -9.38
N GLY A 150 0.97 2.13 -10.12
CA GLY A 150 2.38 2.53 -10.05
C GLY A 150 2.78 2.97 -8.63
N GLU A 151 1.96 3.78 -7.97
CA GLU A 151 2.14 4.16 -6.57
C GLU A 151 2.18 2.94 -5.64
N ARG A 152 1.33 1.92 -5.87
CA ARG A 152 1.36 0.66 -5.11
C ARG A 152 2.69 -0.08 -5.29
N ILE A 153 3.19 -0.17 -6.53
CA ILE A 153 4.49 -0.83 -6.80
C ILE A 153 5.63 -0.03 -6.18
N TRP A 154 5.58 1.30 -6.26
CA TRP A 154 6.57 2.17 -5.61
C TRP A 154 6.56 1.98 -4.10
N ALA A 155 5.37 1.83 -3.47
CA ALA A 155 5.21 1.52 -2.05
C ALA A 155 5.89 0.22 -1.67
N LEU A 156 5.60 -0.85 -2.42
CA LEU A 156 6.19 -2.17 -2.20
C LEU A 156 7.70 -2.15 -2.35
N LYS A 157 8.20 -1.45 -3.37
CA LYS A 157 9.63 -1.27 -3.61
C LYS A 157 10.29 -0.54 -2.44
N CYS A 158 9.78 0.62 -2.03
CA CYS A 158 10.30 1.38 -0.89
C CYS A 158 10.21 0.63 0.45
N ALA A 159 9.21 -0.25 0.61
CA ALA A 159 9.03 -1.10 1.78
C ALA A 159 9.95 -2.35 1.80
N THR A 160 10.79 -2.55 0.78
CA THR A 160 11.75 -3.65 0.71
C THR A 160 12.93 -3.40 1.63
N MET A 161 13.40 -4.43 2.35
CA MET A 161 14.52 -4.31 3.29
C MET A 161 15.81 -3.77 2.64
N ASP A 162 16.07 -4.10 1.38
CA ASP A 162 17.23 -3.61 0.64
C ASP A 162 17.16 -2.10 0.36
N ASP A 163 15.96 -1.58 0.03
CA ASP A 163 15.74 -0.15 -0.18
C ASP A 163 15.74 0.62 1.15
N ILE A 164 15.20 0.05 2.22
CA ILE A 164 15.32 0.61 3.57
C ILE A 164 16.81 0.68 3.96
N ARG A 165 17.58 -0.40 3.73
CA ARG A 165 19.02 -0.46 4.00
C ARG A 165 19.80 0.56 3.17
N SER A 166 19.50 0.70 1.89
CA SER A 166 20.18 1.67 1.01
C SER A 166 19.85 3.11 1.41
N SER A 167 18.60 3.38 1.80
CA SER A 167 18.15 4.67 2.33
C SER A 167 18.90 5.05 3.61
N ILE A 168 19.05 4.11 4.56
CA ILE A 168 19.82 4.36 5.80
C ILE A 168 21.30 4.60 5.50
N LYS A 169 21.92 3.80 4.63
CA LYS A 169 23.32 4.00 4.21
C LYS A 169 23.55 5.37 3.57
N LYS A 170 22.61 5.83 2.74
CA LYS A 170 22.65 7.13 2.07
C LYS A 170 22.40 8.27 3.06
N CYS A 171 21.50 8.06 4.02
CA CYS A 171 21.19 9.05 5.05
C CYS A 171 22.41 9.29 5.94
N GLY A 172 23.14 8.22 6.33
CA GLY A 172 24.51 8.25 6.88
C GLY A 172 24.73 9.03 8.19
N LEU A 173 23.80 9.92 8.54
CA LEU A 173 23.79 10.83 9.65
C LEU A 173 22.46 10.67 10.38
N LEU A 174 22.53 10.57 11.70
CA LEU A 174 21.40 10.86 12.56
C LEU A 174 21.06 12.36 12.38
N PRO A 175 19.78 12.76 12.18
CA PRO A 175 19.42 14.15 11.98
C PRO A 175 20.05 15.03 13.06
N THR A 176 20.74 16.10 12.67
CA THR A 176 21.44 17.04 13.57
C THR A 176 20.51 17.57 14.68
N TYR A 177 19.21 17.60 14.39
CA TYR A 177 18.12 17.99 15.28
C TYR A 177 17.99 17.14 16.56
N TYR A 178 18.62 15.95 16.63
CA TYR A 178 18.67 15.15 17.86
C TYR A 178 19.42 15.81 19.01
N GLY A 179 20.50 16.51 18.67
CA GLY A 179 21.32 17.19 19.67
C GLY A 179 20.65 18.45 20.22
N ASP A 180 19.72 19.01 19.45
CA ASP A 180 19.02 20.26 19.75
C ASP A 180 17.63 20.05 20.33
N LEU A 181 17.14 18.81 20.37
CA LEU A 181 15.87 18.52 21.03
C LEU A 181 16.04 18.80 22.53
N PRO A 182 15.21 19.65 23.14
CA PRO A 182 15.34 19.93 24.56
C PRO A 182 15.15 18.63 25.35
N PRO A 183 15.97 18.39 26.39
CA PRO A 183 15.65 17.34 27.34
C PRO A 183 14.25 17.61 27.88
N PRO A 184 13.36 16.60 27.95
CA PRO A 184 12.04 16.74 28.50
C PRO A 184 12.26 17.22 29.92
N SER A 185 11.78 18.44 30.17
CA SER A 185 11.59 18.92 31.53
C SER A 185 10.78 17.86 32.27
N GLY A 186 11.11 17.63 33.54
CA GLY A 186 10.60 16.51 34.35
C GLY A 186 9.09 16.49 34.64
N ALA A 187 8.25 17.02 33.75
CA ALA A 187 6.81 16.93 33.81
C ALA A 187 6.33 15.51 33.44
N SER A 188 5.30 15.07 34.16
CA SER A 188 4.68 13.77 34.01
C SER A 188 4.17 13.55 32.57
N ALA A 189 4.16 12.30 32.10
CA ALA A 189 3.75 11.91 30.75
C ALA A 189 2.30 12.28 30.36
N GLU A 190 1.51 12.81 31.30
CA GLU A 190 0.12 13.25 31.11
C GLU A 190 -0.01 14.72 30.69
N GLU A 191 1.05 15.53 30.83
CA GLU A 191 1.06 16.96 30.44
C GLU A 191 1.83 17.25 29.13
N ARG A 192 2.40 16.23 28.47
CA ARG A 192 3.15 16.43 27.22
C ARG A 192 2.23 16.52 26.02
N ASP A 193 2.53 17.47 25.14
CA ASP A 193 1.87 17.63 23.86
C ASP A 193 2.15 16.40 22.97
N GLU A 194 1.10 15.84 22.37
CA GLU A 194 1.22 14.61 21.57
C GLU A 194 2.11 14.85 20.33
N GLU A 195 2.16 16.09 19.85
CA GLU A 195 3.00 16.52 18.73
C GLU A 195 4.49 16.40 19.06
N GLU A 196 4.93 16.76 20.27
CA GLU A 196 6.33 16.60 20.69
C GLU A 196 6.75 15.13 20.73
N LEU A 197 5.87 14.26 21.22
CA LEU A 197 6.11 12.81 21.24
C LEU A 197 6.17 12.23 19.83
N LEU A 198 5.33 12.73 18.91
CA LEU A 198 5.32 12.31 17.50
C LEU A 198 6.59 12.77 16.78
N LEU A 199 7.01 14.03 16.97
CA LEU A 199 8.26 14.56 16.44
C LEU A 199 9.46 13.74 16.93
N PHE A 200 9.46 13.38 18.22
CA PHE A 200 10.48 12.51 18.79
C PHE A 200 10.48 11.10 18.16
N ALA A 201 9.31 10.47 18.03
CA ALA A 201 9.18 9.16 17.38
C ALA A 201 9.64 9.19 15.91
N GLN A 202 9.28 10.24 15.18
CA GLN A 202 9.73 10.44 13.79
C GLN A 202 11.24 10.64 13.70
N ALA A 203 11.82 11.32 14.69
CA ALA A 203 13.26 11.48 14.79
C ALA A 203 13.95 10.12 15.08
N MET A 204 13.40 9.28 15.98
CA MET A 204 13.99 7.99 16.37
C MET A 204 13.81 6.90 15.30
N LEU A 205 12.89 7.12 14.37
CA LEU A 205 12.51 6.17 13.33
C LEU A 205 13.68 5.55 12.55
N PRO A 206 14.80 6.24 12.22
CA PRO A 206 15.97 5.63 11.59
C PRO A 206 16.64 4.54 12.46
N LEU A 207 16.63 4.67 13.78
CA LEU A 207 17.13 3.64 14.70
C LEU A 207 16.22 2.41 14.70
N CYS A 208 14.90 2.62 14.73
CA CYS A 208 13.91 1.56 14.64
C CYS A 208 14.03 0.80 13.30
N LYS A 209 14.14 1.54 12.18
CA LYS A 209 14.42 0.98 10.85
C LYS A 209 15.72 0.17 10.85
N GLY A 210 16.79 0.70 11.43
CA GLY A 210 18.09 0.04 11.55
C GLY A 210 18.01 -1.28 12.32
N GLY A 211 17.32 -1.28 13.46
CA GLY A 211 17.09 -2.49 14.26
C GLY A 211 16.35 -3.58 13.48
N ILE A 212 15.31 -3.22 12.73
CA ILE A 212 14.50 -4.17 11.94
C ILE A 212 15.32 -4.85 10.84
N ILE A 213 16.27 -4.14 10.22
CA ILE A 213 17.10 -4.70 9.15
C ILE A 213 18.41 -5.33 9.66
N ASN A 214 18.56 -5.50 10.98
CA ASN A 214 19.81 -5.92 11.64
C ASN A 214 21.01 -5.05 11.22
N PHE A 215 20.79 -3.76 10.95
CA PHE A 215 21.87 -2.83 10.65
C PHE A 215 22.51 -2.38 11.97
N PRO A 216 23.85 -2.44 12.08
CA PRO A 216 24.52 -2.04 13.32
C PRO A 216 24.16 -0.60 13.67
N VAL A 217 23.46 -0.41 14.78
CA VAL A 217 23.06 0.90 15.31
C VAL A 217 24.26 1.83 15.46
N VAL A 218 25.43 1.26 15.78
CA VAL A 218 26.73 1.94 15.88
C VAL A 218 27.18 2.60 14.57
N LEU A 219 26.69 2.13 13.43
CA LEU A 219 27.08 2.60 12.10
C LEU A 219 26.22 3.77 11.59
N ILE A 220 25.21 4.17 12.37
CA ILE A 220 24.49 5.43 12.17
C ILE A 220 25.37 6.52 12.78
N SER A 221 26.22 7.11 11.94
CA SER A 221 27.24 8.07 12.35
C SER A 221 26.59 9.33 12.92
N HIS A 222 27.01 9.75 14.11
CA HIS A 222 26.74 11.10 14.62
C HIS A 222 27.70 12.08 13.92
N PRO A 223 27.22 13.26 13.48
CA PRO A 223 28.12 14.33 13.09
C PRO A 223 28.93 14.80 14.31
N HIS A 224 30.21 14.44 14.32
CA HIS A 224 31.37 15.06 14.96
C HIS A 224 31.20 15.69 16.37
N ASN A 225 31.89 15.10 17.37
CA ASN A 225 32.34 15.71 18.63
C ASN A 225 31.30 16.24 19.64
N SER A 226 30.16 15.57 19.82
CA SER A 226 29.40 15.70 21.08
C SER A 226 29.17 14.32 21.69
N PRO A 227 29.55 14.08 22.96
CA PRO A 227 29.22 12.83 23.63
C PRO A 227 27.69 12.75 23.72
N SER A 228 27.08 11.84 22.96
CA SER A 228 25.65 11.64 22.96
C SER A 228 25.22 11.12 24.34
N ASN A 229 24.55 11.99 25.09
CA ASN A 229 23.77 11.61 26.26
C ASN A 229 22.48 10.91 25.80
N LEU A 230 22.60 9.78 25.08
CA LEU A 230 21.47 8.87 24.88
C LEU A 230 20.94 8.35 26.24
N SER A 231 21.73 8.52 27.30
CA SER A 231 21.37 8.33 28.70
C SER A 231 20.12 9.11 29.12
N TRP A 232 19.88 10.31 28.58
CA TRP A 232 18.66 11.05 28.88
C TRP A 232 17.44 10.30 28.31
N CYS A 233 17.53 9.69 27.13
CA CYS A 233 16.43 8.92 26.54
C CYS A 233 15.95 7.76 27.46
N TRP A 234 16.81 7.31 28.37
CA TRP A 234 16.52 6.28 29.37
C TRP A 234 15.95 6.85 30.68
N ASN A 235 15.96 8.17 30.85
CA ASN A 235 15.39 8.87 32.02
C ASN A 235 13.89 9.19 31.86
N TRP A 236 13.23 8.54 30.89
CA TRP A 236 11.81 8.73 30.61
C TRP A 236 10.94 7.92 31.58
N ASN A 237 9.76 8.44 31.88
CA ASN A 237 8.70 7.63 32.50
C ASN A 237 8.30 6.52 31.53
N TRP A 238 8.17 5.28 32.04
CA TRP A 238 7.76 4.12 31.26
C TRP A 238 6.54 4.41 30.37
N LYS A 239 5.51 5.11 30.87
CA LYS A 239 4.33 5.49 30.08
C LYS A 239 4.68 6.25 28.80
N ALA A 240 5.59 7.23 28.88
CA ALA A 240 6.01 8.03 27.73
C ALA A 240 6.87 7.21 26.76
N THR A 241 7.74 6.35 27.28
CA THR A 241 8.57 5.44 26.47
C THR A 241 7.69 4.47 25.68
N PHE A 242 6.70 3.86 26.33
CA PHE A 242 5.74 2.99 25.64
C PHE A 242 4.94 3.74 24.58
N LYS A 243 4.50 4.98 24.84
CA LYS A 243 3.77 5.80 23.86
C LYS A 243 4.62 6.13 22.64
N VAL A 244 5.90 6.47 22.81
CA VAL A 244 6.81 6.68 21.67
C VAL A 244 7.08 5.40 20.90
N VAL A 245 7.33 4.28 21.59
CA VAL A 245 7.52 2.99 20.92
C VAL A 245 6.26 2.58 20.14
N GLU A 246 5.07 2.84 20.67
CA GLU A 246 3.80 2.62 19.98
C GLU A 246 3.68 3.50 18.72
N MET A 247 4.03 4.80 18.81
CA MET A 247 4.07 5.71 17.67
C MET A 247 5.10 5.29 16.61
N GLU A 248 6.30 4.87 17.03
CA GLU A 248 7.34 4.36 16.12
C GLU A 248 6.89 3.07 15.41
N LEU A 249 6.29 2.12 16.14
CA LEU A 249 5.75 0.89 15.57
C LEU A 249 4.59 1.16 14.63
N SER A 250 3.75 2.15 14.94
CA SER A 250 2.71 2.68 14.05
C SER A 250 3.31 3.19 12.74
N LEU A 251 4.31 4.07 12.81
CA LEU A 251 4.99 4.63 11.64
C LEU A 251 5.67 3.53 10.82
N MET A 252 6.30 2.56 11.48
CA MET A 252 6.91 1.40 10.81
C MET A 252 5.88 0.52 10.11
N TYR A 253 4.73 0.29 10.74
CA TYR A 253 3.63 -0.44 10.12
C TYR A 253 3.12 0.29 8.86
N ASP A 254 2.99 1.61 8.94
CA ASP A 254 2.54 2.42 7.82
C ASP A 254 3.57 2.40 6.67
N ILE A 255 4.87 2.35 6.98
CA ILE A 255 5.96 2.19 5.99
C ILE A 255 5.98 0.80 5.34
N LEU A 256 5.78 -0.26 6.12
CA LEU A 256 5.96 -1.63 5.64
C LEU A 256 4.73 -2.19 4.94
N TYR A 257 3.53 -1.74 5.30
CA TYR A 257 2.30 -2.40 4.90
C TYR A 257 1.22 -1.49 4.30
N THR A 258 1.47 -0.18 4.18
CA THR A 258 0.50 0.76 3.62
C THR A 258 1.14 1.70 2.60
N LYS A 259 0.31 2.41 1.82
CA LYS A 259 0.80 3.50 0.97
C LYS A 259 1.06 4.81 1.73
N ALA A 260 0.68 4.90 3.00
CA ALA A 260 0.72 6.15 3.76
C ALA A 260 2.13 6.73 3.84
N ALA A 261 3.17 5.90 3.90
CA ALA A 261 4.55 6.40 3.92
C ALA A 261 4.96 7.14 2.64
N ILE A 262 4.40 6.81 1.48
CA ILE A 262 4.63 7.59 0.25
C ILE A 262 3.84 8.89 0.29
N ILE A 263 2.56 8.81 0.66
CA ILE A 263 1.68 9.98 0.69
C ILE A 263 2.23 11.05 1.67
N HIS A 264 2.84 10.63 2.78
CA HIS A 264 3.40 11.52 3.80
C HIS A 264 4.88 11.91 3.60
N SER A 265 5.60 11.33 2.62
CA SER A 265 7.01 11.68 2.34
C SER A 265 7.23 12.55 1.10
N TRP A 266 6.16 12.88 0.38
CA TRP A 266 6.19 13.74 -0.80
C TRP A 266 5.98 15.23 -0.48
N TYR A 267 5.94 15.60 0.80
CA TYR A 267 5.91 16.99 1.30
C TYR A 267 6.95 17.13 2.41
#